data_AF-A0A1S8LWX9-F1
#
_entry.id   AF-A0A1S8LWX9-F1
#
_cell.length_a   1.000
_cell.length_b   1.000
_cell.length_c   1.000
_cell.angle_alpha   90.00
_cell.angle_beta   90.00
_cell.angle_gamma   90.00
#
_symmetry.space_group_name_H-M   'P 1'
#
loop_
_entity.id
_entity.type
_entity.pdbx_description
1 polymer ?
#
loop_
_entity_poly.entity_id
_entity_poly.type
_entity_poly.pdbx_seq_one_letter_code
_entity_poly.pdbx_strand_id
1 'polypeptide(L)'
;MKVSIGQVIEFKTDHYISLGVGGKLLIKKGDRARVVKKIDNITGEVVYLTGEAAGKCQQLMLEVNDDLDADAIAKKIMKELNGD
;
A
#
# COMPACT_ATOMS: atom_id res chain seq x y z
N MET A 1 -9.43 -0.98 9.42
CA MET A 1 -8.46 -2.10 9.30
C MET A 1 -7.09 -1.46 9.15
N LYS A 2 -6.16 -1.80 10.04
CA LYS A 2 -4.78 -1.30 10.00
C LYS A 2 -3.97 -2.22 9.10
N VAL A 3 -3.33 -1.66 8.08
CA VAL A 3 -2.49 -2.44 7.15
C VAL A 3 -1.07 -1.91 7.15
N SER A 4 -0.10 -2.79 6.93
CA SER A 4 1.32 -2.41 6.89
C SER A 4 1.83 -2.24 5.46
N ILE A 5 2.87 -1.43 5.27
CA ILE A 5 3.56 -1.36 3.99
C ILE A 5 4.10 -2.76 3.64
N GLY A 6 3.85 -3.19 2.40
CA GLY A 6 4.20 -4.52 1.90
C GLY A 6 3.13 -5.59 2.14
N GLN A 7 2.09 -5.30 2.92
CA GLN A 7 1.00 -6.25 3.17
C GLN A 7 0.10 -6.40 1.93
N VAL A 8 -0.33 -7.63 1.68
CA VAL A 8 -1.29 -7.95 0.62
C VAL A 8 -2.70 -7.91 1.21
N ILE A 9 -3.55 -7.07 0.62
CA ILE A 9 -4.97 -6.98 0.89
C ILE A 9 -5.74 -7.74 -0.19
N GLU A 10 -6.80 -8.43 0.21
CA GLU A 10 -7.71 -9.12 -0.70
C GLU A 10 -9.05 -8.40 -0.72
N PHE A 11 -9.55 -8.08 -1.91
CA PHE A 11 -10.83 -7.42 -2.10
C PHE A 11 -11.96 -8.41 -1.88
N LYS A 12 -12.84 -8.11 -0.91
CA LYS A 12 -13.99 -8.97 -0.60
C LYS A 12 -15.22 -8.67 -1.46
N THR A 13 -15.19 -7.56 -2.19
CA THR A 13 -16.28 -7.07 -3.04
C THR A 13 -15.71 -6.70 -4.40
N ASP A 14 -16.52 -6.87 -5.43
CA ASP A 14 -16.25 -6.29 -6.74
C ASP A 14 -16.42 -4.77 -6.68
N HIS A 15 -15.50 -4.05 -7.31
CA HIS A 15 -15.58 -2.59 -7.42
C HIS A 15 -14.84 -2.10 -8.66
N TYR A 16 -15.31 -1.00 -9.23
CA TYR A 16 -14.65 -0.38 -10.38
C TYR A 16 -13.68 0.69 -9.89
N ILE A 17 -12.49 0.70 -10.48
CA ILE A 17 -11.50 1.75 -10.25
C ILE A 17 -11.33 2.57 -11.52
N SER A 18 -11.19 3.89 -11.38
CA SER A 18 -10.93 4.76 -12.53
C SER A 18 -9.44 5.02 -12.61
N LEU A 19 -8.81 4.54 -13.67
CA LEU A 19 -7.47 4.98 -14.04
C LEU A 19 -7.57 6.39 -14.60
N GLY A 20 -6.67 7.28 -14.19
CA GLY A 20 -6.69 8.71 -14.57
C GLY A 20 -6.71 8.99 -16.09
N VAL A 21 -6.43 8.00 -16.94
CA VAL A 21 -6.56 8.10 -18.40
C VAL A 21 -7.74 7.24 -18.87
N GLY A 22 -8.97 7.73 -18.66
CA GLY A 22 -10.19 7.30 -19.36
C GLY A 22 -10.67 5.85 -19.22
N GLY A 23 -9.93 4.99 -18.52
CA GLY A 23 -10.22 3.57 -18.37
C GLY A 23 -10.75 3.24 -16.98
N LYS A 24 -11.85 2.50 -16.92
CA LYS A 24 -12.31 1.86 -15.67
C LYS A 24 -11.85 0.42 -15.67
N LEU A 25 -11.27 -0.02 -14.58
CA LEU A 25 -10.91 -1.43 -14.39
C LEU A 25 -11.86 -2.05 -13.38
N LEU A 26 -12.31 -3.27 -13.68
CA LEU A 26 -13.10 -4.06 -12.76
C LEU A 26 -12.16 -4.84 -11.83
N ILE A 27 -12.25 -4.55 -10.54
CA ILE A 27 -11.70 -5.39 -9.48
C ILE A 27 -12.78 -6.38 -9.10
N LYS A 28 -12.49 -7.67 -9.11
CA LYS A 28 -13.43 -8.71 -8.68
C LYS A 28 -13.16 -9.09 -7.24
N LYS A 29 -14.15 -9.68 -6.58
CA LYS A 29 -13.93 -10.30 -5.27
C LYS A 29 -12.86 -11.40 -5.41
N GLY A 30 -11.90 -11.42 -4.50
CA GLY A 30 -10.73 -12.31 -4.53
C GLY A 30 -9.50 -11.69 -5.19
N ASP A 31 -9.62 -10.50 -5.79
CA ASP A 31 -8.44 -9.79 -6.28
C ASP A 31 -7.55 -9.34 -5.12
N ARG A 32 -6.25 -9.30 -5.40
CA ARG A 32 -5.21 -8.98 -4.43
C ARG A 32 -4.50 -7.70 -4.82
N ALA A 33 -4.30 -6.81 -3.86
CA ALA A 33 -3.41 -5.67 -4.00
C ALA A 33 -2.40 -5.64 -2.85
N ARG A 34 -1.26 -5.03 -3.09
CA ARG A 34 -0.18 -4.90 -2.11
C ARG A 34 0.03 -3.43 -1.80
N VAL A 35 0.06 -3.08 -0.52
CA VAL A 35 0.42 -1.73 -0.09
C VAL A 35 1.89 -1.51 -0.43
N VAL A 36 2.18 -0.53 -1.28
CA VAL A 36 3.56 -0.21 -1.70
C VAL A 36 4.10 1.01 -1.00
N LYS A 37 3.22 1.95 -0.62
CA LYS A 37 3.64 3.21 -0.03
C LYS A 37 2.55 3.79 0.87
N LYS A 38 2.93 4.45 1.95
CA LYS A 38 2.04 5.34 2.70
C LYS A 38 2.13 6.75 2.10
N ILE A 39 0.99 7.32 1.74
CA ILE A 39 0.92 8.72 1.28
C ILE A 39 0.60 9.62 2.48
N ASP A 40 -0.40 9.25 3.26
CA ASP A 40 -0.86 9.96 4.46
C ASP A 40 -1.26 8.97 5.56
N ASN A 41 -1.66 9.47 6.73
CA ASN A 41 -2.12 8.62 7.83
C ASN A 41 -3.35 7.76 7.49
N ILE A 42 -4.18 8.25 6.56
CA ILE A 42 -5.41 7.60 6.11
C ILE A 42 -5.38 7.22 4.63
N THR A 43 -4.25 7.41 3.96
CA THR A 43 -4.11 7.18 2.51
C THR A 43 -2.88 6.33 2.24
N GLY A 44 -3.08 5.18 1.64
CA GLY A 44 -2.00 4.30 1.18
C GLY A 44 -2.06 4.12 -0.34
N GLU A 45 -0.90 4.02 -0.95
CA GLU A 45 -0.77 3.57 -2.32
C GLU A 45 -0.66 2.05 -2.34
N VAL A 46 -1.53 1.44 -3.13
CA VAL A 46 -1.52 0.00 -3.37
C VAL A 46 -1.23 -0.28 -4.83
N VAL A 47 -0.55 -1.40 -5.08
CA VAL A 47 -0.41 -1.98 -6.42
C VAL A 47 -1.26 -3.22 -6.52
N TYR A 48 -2.11 -3.32 -7.52
CA TYR A 48 -2.89 -4.52 -7.76
C TYR A 48 -1.96 -5.62 -8.30
N LEU A 49 -2.00 -6.79 -7.68
CA LEU A 49 -1.20 -7.95 -8.05
C LEU A 49 -1.95 -8.87 -9.03
N THR A 50 -3.28 -8.91 -8.92
CA THR A 50 -4.15 -9.75 -9.75
C THR A 50 -5.29 -8.94 -10.37
N GLY A 51 -5.99 -9.56 -11.32
CA GLY A 51 -7.18 -8.99 -11.96
C GLY A 51 -6.83 -8.09 -13.14
N GLU A 52 -7.83 -7.37 -13.65
CA GLU A 52 -7.64 -6.44 -14.78
C GLU A 52 -6.76 -5.23 -14.40
N ALA A 53 -6.66 -4.95 -13.10
CA ALA A 53 -5.79 -3.91 -12.58
C ALA A 53 -4.36 -4.35 -12.27
N ALA A 54 -4.01 -5.62 -12.49
CA ALA A 54 -2.67 -6.12 -12.20
C ALA A 54 -1.56 -5.21 -12.78
N GLY A 55 -0.63 -4.79 -11.93
CA GLY A 55 0.45 -3.88 -12.30
C GLY A 55 0.08 -2.38 -12.30
N LYS A 56 -1.16 -2.03 -11.96
CA LYS A 56 -1.57 -0.63 -11.73
C LYS A 56 -1.45 -0.26 -10.27
N CYS A 57 -1.04 0.99 -10.03
CA CYS A 57 -1.05 1.61 -8.72
C CYS A 57 -2.28 2.50 -8.55
N GLN A 58 -2.85 2.49 -7.35
CA GLN A 58 -3.92 3.40 -6.98
C GLN A 58 -3.79 3.80 -5.51
N GLN A 59 -4.17 5.04 -5.23
CA GLN A 59 -4.30 5.57 -3.88
C GLN A 59 -5.65 5.12 -3.32
N LEU A 60 -5.62 4.34 -2.24
CA LEU A 60 -6.79 3.94 -1.49
C LEU A 60 -6.76 4.60 -0.12
N MET A 61 -7.94 4.96 0.36
CA MET A 61 -8.13 5.45 1.71
C MET A 61 -8.06 4.26 2.67
N LEU A 62 -6.88 4.02 3.21
CA LEU A 62 -6.60 2.95 4.16
C LEU A 62 -5.61 3.45 5.21
N GLU A 63 -5.82 3.03 6.46
CA GLU A 63 -4.97 3.40 7.57
C GLU A 63 -3.70 2.54 7.51
N VAL A 64 -2.65 3.11 6.91
CA VAL A 64 -1.33 2.47 6.90
C VAL A 64 -0.69 2.71 8.26
N ASN A 65 -0.60 1.65 9.04
CA ASN A 65 0.08 1.67 10.31
C ASN A 65 1.58 1.67 10.05
N ASP A 66 2.13 2.87 9.97
CA ASP A 66 3.56 3.16 9.92
C ASP A 66 4.03 3.41 11.35
N ASP A 67 3.80 2.41 12.21
CA ASP A 67 4.50 2.28 13.50
C ASP A 67 5.97 1.84 13.23
N LEU A 68 6.53 2.28 12.11
CA LEU A 68 7.94 2.49 11.98
C LEU A 68 8.17 3.74 12.83
N ASP A 69 8.53 3.55 14.10
CA ASP A 69 9.26 4.55 14.86
C ASP A 69 10.43 5.00 13.97
N ALA A 70 10.21 6.02 13.14
CA ALA A 70 11.21 6.60 12.26
C ALA A 70 12.46 6.98 13.08
N ASP A 71 12.23 7.34 14.34
CA ASP A 71 13.23 7.57 15.37
C ASP A 71 14.03 6.30 15.74
N ALA A 72 13.38 5.15 15.94
CA ALA A 72 14.07 3.90 16.28
C ALA A 72 14.90 3.36 15.11
N ILE A 73 14.44 3.52 13.88
CA ILE A 73 15.13 3.03 12.68
C ILE A 73 16.29 3.98 12.34
N ALA A 74 16.07 5.29 12.40
CA ALA A 74 17.14 6.28 12.26
C ALA A 74 18.23 6.06 13.31
N LYS A 75 17.86 5.85 14.58
CA LYS A 75 18.80 5.62 15.67
C LYS A 75 19.58 4.30 15.51
N LYS A 76 18.99 3.27 14.91
CA LYS A 76 19.68 2.00 14.61
C LYS A 76 20.70 2.18 13.48
N ILE A 77 20.33 2.87 12.40
CA ILE A 77 21.22 3.15 11.26
C ILE A 77 22.38 4.06 11.68
N MET A 78 22.11 5.09 12.48
CA MET A 78 23.14 5.98 13.05
C MET A 78 24.11 5.23 13.98
N LYS A 79 23.62 4.24 14.73
CA LYS A 79 24.44 3.47 15.66
C LYS A 79 25.30 2.40 14.99
N GLU A 80 24.90 1.90 13.82
CA GLU A 80 25.74 0.99 13.02
C GLU A 80 26.78 1.74 12.16
N LEU A 81 26.54 3.01 11.82
CA LEU A 81 27.50 3.84 11.09
C LEU A 81 28.55 4.50 11.99
N ASN A 82 28.25 4.67 13.28
CA ASN A 82 29.18 5.21 14.27
C ASN A 82 29.72 4.07 15.14
N GLY A 83 30.58 3.25 14.54
CA GLY A 83 31.35 2.25 15.27
C GLY A 83 32.32 2.89 16.26
N ASP A 84 32.21 2.48 17.52
CA ASP A 84 33.28 2.43 18.52
C ASP A 84 32.92 1.32 19.53
#